data_AF-A0A0V0SGT5-F1
#
_entry.id   AF-A0A0V0SGT5-F1
#
_cell.length_a   1.000
_cell.length_b   1.000
_cell.length_c   1.000
_cell.angle_alpha   90.00
_cell.angle_beta   90.00
_cell.angle_gamma   90.00
#
_symmetry.space_group_name_H-M   'P 1'
#
loop_
_entity.id
_entity.type
_entity.pdbx_description
1 polymer ?
#
loop_
_entity_poly.entity_id
_entity_poly.type
_entity_poly.pdbx_seq_one_letter_code
_entity_poly.pdbx_strand_id
1 'polypeptide(L)'
;MKDMKVNHEWLQPRYRLYRENPQSLDIVKYEKVVFSCLFSQPKKWIEFRRAIWAYMTKRKSPMSLIKTLSALFIKKPHLIPGISKLMPKGCRICSKRGNTLVFFPGVLTPSVLRKKKILKELKRLIILKELIYKF
;
A
#
# COMPACT_ATOMS: atom_id res chain seq x y z
N MET A 1 17.24 -14.99 30.96
CA MET A 1 16.54 -14.86 29.65
C MET A 1 17.15 -13.67 28.94
N LYS A 2 17.69 -13.84 27.72
CA LYS A 2 18.25 -12.71 26.95
C LYS A 2 17.12 -11.73 26.64
N ASP A 3 17.29 -10.46 27.02
CA ASP A 3 16.42 -9.37 26.59
C ASP A 3 16.32 -9.37 25.06
N MET A 4 15.21 -9.87 24.53
CA MET A 4 14.83 -9.59 23.15
C MET A 4 14.64 -8.08 23.07
N LYS A 5 15.66 -7.35 22.60
CA LYS A 5 15.50 -5.97 22.14
C LYS A 5 14.46 -5.99 21.03
N VAL A 6 13.20 -5.76 21.39
CA VAL A 6 12.11 -5.60 20.44
C VAL A 6 12.41 -4.31 19.69
N ASN A 7 12.99 -4.43 18.49
CA ASN A 7 13.32 -3.28 17.68
C ASN A 7 12.01 -2.64 17.18
N HIS A 8 11.64 -1.53 17.81
CA HIS A 8 10.45 -0.73 17.51
C HIS A 8 10.69 0.31 16.41
N GLU A 9 11.79 0.23 15.65
CA GLU A 9 12.06 1.12 14.50
C GLU A 9 10.91 1.16 13.48
N TRP A 10 10.10 0.10 13.38
CA TRP A 10 8.91 0.08 12.52
C TRP A 10 7.79 1.02 13.00
N LEU A 11 7.77 1.38 14.29
CA LEU A 11 6.82 2.33 14.89
C LEU A 11 7.24 3.79 14.67
N GLN A 12 8.50 4.06 14.28
CA GLN A 12 8.97 5.43 14.15
C GLN A 12 8.30 6.14 12.97
N PRO A 13 7.56 7.25 13.21
CA PRO A 13 6.95 8.02 12.15
C PRO A 13 8.03 8.76 11.35
N ARG A 14 7.90 8.79 10.02
CA ARG A 14 8.87 9.47 9.14
C ARG A 14 8.41 10.89 8.84
N TYR A 15 8.31 11.72 9.88
CA TYR A 15 7.77 13.08 9.80
C TYR A 15 8.45 13.97 8.76
N ARG A 16 9.73 13.73 8.46
CA ARG A 16 10.52 14.51 7.49
C ARG A 16 10.00 14.38 6.05
N LEU A 17 9.39 13.26 5.68
CA LEU A 17 8.81 13.05 4.34
C LEU A 17 7.56 13.88 4.06
N TYR A 18 6.84 14.28 5.12
CA TYR A 18 5.51 14.87 4.98
C TYR A 18 5.57 16.40 4.94
N ARG A 19 6.69 17.02 5.29
CA ARG A 19 6.83 18.49 5.31
C ARG A 19 6.72 19.14 3.91
N GLU A 20 7.08 18.42 2.86
CA GLU A 20 7.13 18.96 1.49
C GLU A 20 5.87 18.68 0.67
N ASN A 21 4.86 18.00 1.23
CA ASN A 21 3.65 17.62 0.51
C ASN A 21 2.40 18.34 1.06
N PRO A 22 1.66 19.13 0.26
CA PRO A 22 0.43 19.79 0.69
C PRO A 22 -0.69 18.82 1.12
N GLN A 23 -0.57 17.52 0.83
CA GLN A 23 -1.50 16.46 1.24
C GLN A 23 -1.08 15.76 2.56
N SER A 24 -0.07 16.28 3.27
CA SER A 24 0.55 15.67 4.44
C SER A 24 -0.45 15.18 5.51
N LEU A 25 -1.47 15.99 5.83
CA LEU A 25 -2.47 15.66 6.84
C LEU A 25 -3.33 14.46 6.44
N ASP A 26 -3.74 14.37 5.18
CA ASP A 26 -4.56 13.27 4.66
C ASP A 26 -3.77 11.96 4.59
N ILE A 27 -2.49 12.06 4.23
CA ILE A 27 -1.56 10.93 4.24
C ILE A 27 -1.40 10.39 5.67
N VAL A 28 -1.16 11.27 6.65
CA VAL A 28 -1.02 10.88 8.06
C VAL A 28 -2.32 10.26 8.60
N LYS A 29 -3.48 10.84 8.30
CA LYS A 29 -4.78 10.29 8.70
C LYS A 29 -4.99 8.88 8.12
N TYR A 30 -4.68 8.69 6.84
CA TYR A 30 -4.80 7.38 6.20
C TYR A 30 -3.81 6.38 6.77
N GLU A 31 -2.57 6.80 7.03
CA GLU A 31 -1.53 5.96 7.62
C GLU A 31 -1.93 5.44 9.00
N LYS A 32 -2.55 6.26 9.86
CA LYS A 32 -3.09 5.83 11.16
C LYS A 32 -4.16 4.74 11.03
N VAL A 33 -5.08 4.89 10.07
CA VAL A 33 -6.10 3.87 9.79
C VAL A 33 -5.44 2.56 9.34
N VAL A 34 -4.50 2.63 8.39
CA VAL A 34 -3.78 1.45 7.91
C VAL A 34 -2.97 0.79 9.02
N PHE A 35 -2.31 1.58 9.86
CA PHE A 35 -1.53 1.11 11.01
C PHE A 35 -2.40 0.28 11.95
N SER A 36 -3.56 0.82 12.37
CA SER A 36 -4.50 0.09 13.24
C SER A 36 -4.92 -1.26 12.63
N CYS A 37 -5.10 -1.31 11.31
CA CYS A 37 -5.51 -2.51 10.58
C CYS A 37 -4.38 -3.52 10.31
N LEU A 38 -3.12 -3.08 10.39
CA LEU A 38 -1.92 -3.89 10.14
C LEU A 38 -1.05 -4.09 11.38
N PHE A 39 -1.50 -3.63 12.55
CA PHE A 39 -0.75 -3.66 13.80
C PHE A 39 -0.23 -5.07 14.15
N SER A 40 -1.09 -6.09 14.01
CA SER A 40 -0.73 -7.50 14.22
C SER A 40 0.05 -8.14 13.05
N GLN A 41 0.39 -7.37 12.02
CA GLN A 41 1.02 -7.84 10.78
C GLN A 41 2.24 -6.98 10.43
N PRO A 42 3.31 -7.00 11.24
CA PRO A 42 4.45 -6.09 11.12
C PRO A 42 5.14 -6.16 9.75
N LYS A 43 5.22 -7.36 9.14
CA LYS A 43 5.76 -7.52 7.78
C LYS A 43 4.98 -6.71 6.75
N LYS A 44 3.64 -6.70 6.82
CA LYS A 44 2.77 -5.94 5.92
C LYS A 44 2.84 -4.45 6.17
N TRP A 45 2.99 -4.05 7.43
CA TRP A 45 3.21 -2.66 7.80
C TRP A 45 4.52 -2.12 7.20
N ILE A 46 5.61 -2.90 7.28
CA ILE A 46 6.89 -2.53 6.66
C ILE A 46 6.75 -2.41 5.14
N GLU A 47 6.06 -3.35 4.48
CA GLU A 47 5.79 -3.28 3.03
C GLU A 47 4.99 -2.03 2.65
N PHE A 48 3.95 -1.70 3.43
CA PHE A 48 3.18 -0.47 3.26
C PHE A 48 4.08 0.77 3.30
N ARG A 49 4.87 0.90 4.38
CA ARG A 49 5.78 2.04 4.58
C ARG A 49 6.82 2.17 3.47
N ARG A 50 7.38 1.05 3.01
CA ARG A 50 8.31 1.00 1.88
C ARG A 50 7.65 1.47 0.58
N ALA A 51 6.41 1.06 0.32
CA ALA A 51 5.67 1.47 -0.86
C ALA A 51 5.39 2.99 -0.86
N ILE A 52 4.94 3.53 0.28
CA ILE A 52 4.74 4.98 0.46
C ILE A 52 6.05 5.74 0.25
N TRP A 53 7.15 5.30 0.86
CA TRP A 53 8.45 5.94 0.69
C TRP A 53 8.89 5.97 -0.77
N ALA A 54 8.78 4.84 -1.48
CA ALA A 54 9.18 4.74 -2.88
C ALA A 54 8.35 5.66 -3.79
N TYR A 55 7.06 5.84 -3.48
CA TYR A 55 6.21 6.80 -4.18
C TYR A 55 6.59 8.25 -3.87
N MET A 56 6.74 8.61 -2.58
CA MET A 56 7.09 9.97 -2.15
C MET A 56 8.45 10.43 -2.70
N THR A 57 9.41 9.50 -2.79
CA THR A 57 10.73 9.75 -3.39
C THR A 57 10.75 9.66 -4.93
N LYS A 58 9.58 9.63 -5.58
CA LYS A 58 9.40 9.54 -7.04
C LYS A 58 10.07 8.32 -7.71
N ARG A 59 10.48 7.30 -6.94
CA ARG A 59 11.08 6.05 -7.44
C ARG A 59 10.05 5.10 -8.05
N LYS A 60 8.76 5.29 -7.76
CA LYS A 60 7.66 4.46 -8.26
C LYS A 60 6.51 5.36 -8.74
N SER A 61 5.88 4.96 -9.84
CA SER A 61 4.72 5.67 -10.38
C SER A 61 3.47 5.52 -9.48
N PRO A 62 2.49 6.44 -9.56
CA PRO A 62 1.23 6.33 -8.83
C PRO A 62 0.54 4.98 -9.03
N MET A 63 0.49 4.50 -10.28
CA MET A 63 -0.13 3.21 -10.60
C MET A 63 0.62 2.02 -10.00
N SER A 64 1.96 2.11 -9.87
CA SER A 64 2.74 1.09 -9.16
C SER A 64 2.36 1.05 -7.68
N LEU A 65 2.23 2.20 -7.02
CA LEU A 65 1.80 2.28 -5.63
C LEU A 65 0.40 1.67 -5.46
N ILE A 66 -0.56 2.06 -6.32
CA ILE A 66 -1.93 1.54 -6.26
C ILE A 66 -1.95 0.02 -6.40
N LYS A 67 -1.17 -0.56 -7.33
CA LYS A 67 -1.06 -2.02 -7.47
C LYS A 67 -0.55 -2.68 -6.19
N THR A 68 0.53 -2.17 -5.62
CA THR A 68 1.12 -2.71 -4.37
C THR A 68 0.14 -2.63 -3.21
N LEU A 69 -0.51 -1.49 -3.00
CA LEU A 69 -1.47 -1.32 -1.91
C LEU A 69 -2.75 -2.13 -2.12
N SER A 70 -3.25 -2.23 -3.36
CA SER A 70 -4.40 -3.08 -3.69
C SER A 70 -4.13 -4.56 -3.40
N ALA A 71 -2.89 -5.02 -3.65
CA ALA A 71 -2.46 -6.37 -3.30
C ALA A 71 -2.34 -6.56 -1.79
N LEU A 72 -1.77 -5.59 -1.08
CA LEU A 72 -1.63 -5.62 0.38
C LEU A 72 -2.98 -5.69 1.09
N PHE A 73 -3.97 -4.95 0.57
CA PHE A 73 -5.33 -4.83 1.12
C PHE A 73 -6.35 -5.76 0.47
N ILE A 74 -5.91 -6.82 -0.21
CA ILE A 74 -6.82 -7.74 -0.93
C ILE A 74 -7.86 -8.42 -0.03
N LYS A 75 -7.53 -8.59 1.26
CA LYS A 75 -8.43 -9.10 2.32
C LYS A 75 -9.08 -7.97 3.15
N LYS A 76 -8.74 -6.71 2.88
CA LYS A 76 -9.23 -5.51 3.59
C LYS A 76 -9.68 -4.43 2.58
N PRO A 77 -10.71 -4.71 1.75
CA PRO A 77 -11.08 -3.83 0.64
C PRO A 77 -11.56 -2.43 1.07
N HIS A 78 -12.00 -2.26 2.32
CA HIS A 78 -12.39 -0.96 2.88
C HIS A 78 -11.22 0.04 2.97
N LEU A 79 -9.97 -0.43 2.93
CA LEU A 79 -8.79 0.45 2.91
C LEU A 79 -8.50 1.00 1.50
N ILE A 80 -8.96 0.32 0.45
CA ILE A 80 -8.63 0.65 -0.95
C ILE A 80 -9.08 2.06 -1.36
N PRO A 81 -10.29 2.54 -1.03
CA PRO A 81 -10.68 3.91 -1.36
C PRO A 81 -9.75 4.97 -0.75
N GLY A 82 -9.21 4.73 0.44
CA GLY A 82 -8.30 5.64 1.11
C GLY A 82 -6.98 5.87 0.38
N ILE A 83 -6.60 4.99 -0.57
CA ILE A 83 -5.42 5.18 -1.42
C ILE A 83 -5.53 6.48 -2.23
N SER A 84 -6.73 6.96 -2.56
CA SER A 84 -6.90 8.21 -3.32
C SER A 84 -6.35 9.43 -2.57
N LYS A 85 -6.28 9.39 -1.24
CA LYS A 85 -5.68 10.43 -0.40
C LYS A 85 -4.17 10.60 -0.64
N LEU A 86 -3.54 9.59 -1.24
CA LEU A 86 -2.12 9.60 -1.61
C LEU A 86 -1.90 10.07 -3.06
N MET A 87 -2.97 10.23 -3.84
CA MET A 87 -2.92 10.49 -5.28
C MET A 87 -3.13 11.98 -5.59
N PRO A 88 -2.76 12.45 -6.79
CA PRO A 88 -3.10 13.78 -7.26
C PRO A 88 -4.60 14.08 -7.15
N LYS A 89 -4.96 15.35 -6.94
CA LYS A 89 -6.36 15.80 -6.85
C LYS A 89 -7.16 15.31 -8.05
N GLY A 90 -8.40 14.87 -7.79
CA GLY A 90 -9.30 14.33 -8.81
C GLY A 90 -9.16 12.83 -9.07
N CYS A 91 -8.11 12.16 -8.55
CA CYS A 91 -8.05 10.70 -8.60
C CYS A 91 -9.11 10.07 -7.68
N ARG A 92 -9.92 9.16 -8.22
CA ARG A 92 -10.91 8.40 -7.45
C ARG A 92 -10.56 6.92 -7.52
N ILE A 93 -10.54 6.26 -6.37
CA ILE A 93 -10.26 4.84 -6.27
C ILE A 93 -11.41 4.20 -5.52
N CYS A 94 -11.95 3.10 -6.05
CA CYS A 94 -12.97 2.33 -5.36
C CYS A 94 -12.72 0.82 -5.45
N SER A 95 -13.26 0.08 -4.49
CA SER A 95 -13.26 -1.37 -4.53
C SER A 95 -14.65 -1.89 -4.87
N LYS A 96 -14.77 -2.69 -5.94
CA LYS A 96 -16.04 -3.32 -6.35
C LYS A 96 -15.83 -4.82 -6.56
N ARG A 97 -16.56 -5.64 -5.80
CA ARG A 97 -16.42 -7.12 -5.80
C ARG A 97 -14.96 -7.57 -5.63
N GLY A 98 -14.18 -6.82 -4.83
CA GLY A 98 -12.76 -7.05 -4.58
C GLY A 98 -11.80 -6.59 -5.68
N ASN A 99 -12.27 -6.11 -6.83
CA ASN A 99 -11.44 -5.44 -7.83
C ASN A 99 -11.19 -3.99 -7.42
N THR A 100 -10.05 -3.44 -7.82
CA THR A 100 -9.76 -2.00 -7.62
C THR A 100 -9.96 -1.27 -8.93
N LEU A 101 -10.81 -0.24 -8.91
CA LEU A 101 -11.08 0.65 -10.03
C LEU A 101 -10.39 1.98 -9.74
N VAL A 102 -9.65 2.48 -10.72
CA VAL A 102 -8.89 3.73 -10.62
C VAL A 102 -9.36 4.67 -11.71
N PHE A 103 -9.86 5.83 -11.33
CA PHE A 103 -10.26 6.91 -12.20
C PHE A 103 -9.23 8.03 -12.04
N PHE A 104 -8.49 8.32 -13.10
CA PHE A 104 -7.60 9.48 -13.15
C PHE A 104 -8.38 10.70 -13.63
N PRO A 105 -8.02 11.91 -13.18
CA PRO A 105 -8.66 13.14 -13.66
C PRO A 105 -8.54 13.23 -15.19
N GLY A 106 -9.63 13.56 -15.87
CA GLY A 106 -9.68 13.67 -17.33
C GLY A 106 -9.83 12.36 -18.10
N VAL A 107 -9.90 11.19 -17.41
CA VAL A 107 -10.06 9.88 -18.06
C VAL A 107 -11.43 9.29 -17.75
N LEU A 108 -12.24 9.03 -18.78
CA LEU A 108 -13.59 8.45 -18.64
C LEU A 108 -13.58 6.95 -18.32
N THR A 109 -12.60 6.21 -18.87
CA THR A 109 -12.49 4.76 -18.68
C THR A 109 -11.61 4.43 -17.49
N PRO A 110 -12.12 3.68 -16.48
CA PRO A 110 -11.31 3.32 -15.32
C PRO A 110 -10.26 2.27 -15.65
N SER A 111 -9.08 2.43 -15.03
CA SER A 111 -8.11 1.34 -14.96
C SER A 111 -8.59 0.29 -13.95
N VAL A 112 -8.69 -0.96 -14.40
CA VAL A 112 -9.21 -2.08 -13.58
C VAL A 112 -8.08 -3.00 -13.14
N LEU A 113 -7.82 -3.02 -11.83
CA LEU A 113 -6.96 -4.00 -11.19
C LEU A 113 -7.80 -5.18 -10.69
N ARG A 114 -7.80 -6.26 -11.48
CA ARG A 114 -8.58 -7.47 -11.19
C ARG A 114 -8.00 -8.24 -10.02
N LYS A 115 -8.82 -8.53 -9.01
CA LYS A 115 -8.48 -9.36 -7.84
C LYS A 115 -7.88 -10.70 -8.26
N LYS A 116 -8.53 -11.38 -9.22
CA LYS A 116 -8.08 -12.68 -9.75
C LYS A 116 -6.65 -12.61 -10.29
N LYS A 117 -6.30 -11.53 -11.01
CA LYS A 117 -4.96 -11.34 -11.59
C LYS A 117 -3.93 -11.09 -10.49
N ILE A 118 -4.24 -10.21 -9.53
CA ILE A 118 -3.37 -9.94 -8.38
C ILE A 118 -3.12 -11.22 -7.56
N LEU A 119 -4.17 -12.01 -7.26
CA LEU A 119 -4.02 -13.28 -6.54
C LEU A 119 -3.16 -14.29 -7.30
N LYS A 120 -3.31 -14.38 -8.62
CA LYS A 120 -2.50 -15.27 -9.46
C LYS A 120 -1.02 -14.87 -9.42
N GLU A 121 -0.74 -13.57 -9.52
CA GLU A 121 0.61 -13.02 -9.41
C GLU A 121 1.23 -13.28 -8.03
N LEU A 122 0.47 -13.01 -6.96
CA LEU A 122 0.92 -13.24 -5.58
C LEU A 122 1.23 -14.72 -5.32
N LYS A 123 0.36 -15.63 -5.77
CA LYS A 123 0.60 -17.07 -5.67
C LYS A 123 1.89 -17.47 -6.38
N ARG A 124 2.11 -16.97 -7.60
CA ARG A 124 3.35 -17.21 -8.34
C ARG A 124 4.57 -16.71 -7.58
N LEU A 125 4.54 -15.50 -7.03
CA LEU A 125 5.67 -14.94 -6.27
C LEU A 125 5.95 -15.70 -4.97
N ILE A 126 4.92 -16.19 -4.28
CA ILE A 126 5.08 -17.03 -3.09
C ILE A 126 5.75 -18.34 -3.46
N ILE A 127 5.26 -19.04 -4.50
CA ILE A 127 5.86 -20.28 -4.99
C ILE A 127 7.32 -20.05 -5.40
N LEU A 128 7.62 -18.95 -6.12
CA LEU A 128 8.97 -18.63 -6.56
C LEU A 128 9.91 -18.37 -5.38
N LYS A 129 9.43 -17.67 -4.34
CA LYS A 129 10.20 -17.48 -3.10
C LYS A 129 10.42 -18.82 -2.38
N GLU A 130 9.40 -19.65 -2.25
CA GLU A 130 9.53 -20.97 -1.61
C GLU A 130 10.50 -21.89 -2.36
N LEU A 131 10.56 -21.81 -3.70
CA LEU A 131 11.51 -22.55 -4.52
C LEU A 131 12.96 -22.04 -4.35
N ILE A 132 13.14 -20.72 -4.32
CA ILE A 132 14.47 -20.10 -4.16
C ILE A 132 15.03 -20.32 -2.75
N TYR A 133 14.20 -20.32 -1.71
CA TYR A 133 14.63 -20.54 -0.32
C TYR A 133 14.69 -22.03 0.09
N LYS A 134 14.47 -22.96 -0.84
CA LYS A 134 14.64 -24.41 -0.63
C LYS A 134 16.00 -24.95 -1.13
N PHE A 135 16.84 -24.09 -1.68
CA PHE A 135 18.25 -24.34 -2.02
C PHE A 135 19.13 -23.38 -1.22
#